data_AF-A0A4Q5WBB2-F1
#
_entry.id   AF-A0A4Q5WBB2-F1
#
_cell.length_a   1.000
_cell.length_b   1.000
_cell.length_c   1.000
_cell.angle_alpha   90.00
_cell.angle_beta   90.00
_cell.angle_gamma   90.00
#
_symmetry.space_group_name_H-M   'P 1'
#
loop_
_entity.id
_entity.type
_entity.pdbx_description
1 polymer ?
#
loop_
_entity_poly.entity_id
_entity_poly.type
_entity_poly.pdbx_seq_one_letter_code
_entity_poly.pdbx_strand_id
1 'polypeptide(L)'
;MRVFARTPARILACLAIAVTFAAPVSAGTRLKDIVDVEGVRENQLTGYGIVFGLNGTGDSIRNCPMLQQGLASMLERLGINTRTSNVNTKNVAAVMVTANLPPFGTNGSRIDVTVSTMCDAKSLEGGTLLATPMIGADSQAYALAQGSVAVGAFTAAGNSGTSLTRNIPTNGRVPNGATIERELKFDIAAQPELRLSLRNPDFTTASRIAGAINAFSGVNAAVALDPATVRLRRPPAFSDMSAFIAQIEGLEIEPEQRARVVINETTGVIVMGENVRVSTVAIAQGNLTIQVQETPGVAMPNSFTNAPPVVVPQSNITVAEDMAKLAVVGGNGVP
;
A
#
# COMPACT_ATOMS: atom_id res chain seq x y z
N MET A 1 67.88 -30.49 -27.20
CA MET A 1 67.11 -29.67 -28.17
C MET A 1 65.65 -29.69 -27.75
N ARG A 2 64.99 -28.53 -27.86
CA ARG A 2 63.72 -28.11 -27.22
C ARG A 2 62.51 -28.99 -27.55
N VAL A 3 61.64 -29.29 -26.57
CA VAL A 3 60.17 -29.24 -26.72
C VAL A 3 59.54 -28.89 -25.36
N PHE A 4 59.30 -27.60 -25.12
CA PHE A 4 58.53 -27.09 -23.98
C PHE A 4 57.12 -26.70 -24.47
N ALA A 5 56.12 -27.07 -23.67
CA ALA A 5 54.90 -26.32 -23.41
C ALA A 5 54.17 -25.65 -24.59
N ARG A 6 53.12 -26.31 -25.10
CA ARG A 6 52.03 -25.66 -25.87
C ARG A 6 50.66 -26.22 -25.46
N THR A 7 50.31 -26.14 -24.18
CA THR A 7 48.99 -26.57 -23.68
C THR A 7 48.22 -25.59 -22.78
N PRO A 8 48.77 -24.48 -22.21
CA PRO A 8 47.94 -23.61 -21.36
C PRO A 8 47.05 -22.64 -22.15
N ALA A 9 47.40 -22.30 -23.41
CA ALA A 9 46.69 -21.28 -24.19
C ALA A 9 45.31 -21.73 -24.68
N ARG A 10 45.08 -23.03 -24.92
CA ARG A 10 43.78 -23.55 -25.37
C ARG A 10 42.76 -23.66 -24.23
N ILE A 11 43.23 -23.95 -23.02
CA ILE A 11 42.37 -24.03 -21.82
C ILE A 11 41.95 -22.62 -21.37
N LEU A 12 42.87 -21.63 -21.45
CA LEU A 12 42.52 -20.23 -21.20
C LEU A 12 41.53 -19.67 -22.23
N ALA A 13 41.65 -20.06 -23.51
CA ALA A 13 40.71 -19.62 -24.55
C ALA A 13 39.30 -20.20 -24.37
N CYS A 14 39.17 -21.46 -23.93
CA CYS A 14 37.86 -22.05 -23.61
C CYS A 14 37.25 -21.44 -22.34
N LEU A 15 38.07 -21.06 -21.34
CA LEU A 15 37.58 -20.38 -20.13
C LEU A 15 37.15 -18.93 -20.43
N ALA A 16 37.82 -18.23 -21.34
CA ALA A 16 37.46 -16.88 -21.76
C ALA A 16 36.17 -16.83 -22.60
N ILE A 17 35.83 -17.91 -23.32
CA ILE A 17 34.57 -18.04 -24.08
C ILE A 17 33.39 -18.42 -23.17
N ALA A 18 33.64 -19.08 -22.03
CA ALA A 18 32.60 -19.43 -21.06
C ALA A 18 32.09 -18.23 -20.24
N VAL A 19 32.88 -17.14 -20.15
CA VAL A 19 32.53 -15.94 -19.35
C VAL A 19 31.68 -14.94 -20.14
N THR A 20 31.55 -15.06 -21.47
CA THR A 20 30.82 -14.09 -22.31
C THR A 20 29.33 -14.41 -22.53
N PHE A 21 28.78 -15.44 -21.87
CA PHE A 21 27.35 -15.81 -21.98
C PHE A 21 26.56 -15.72 -20.67
N ALA A 22 26.99 -14.88 -19.72
CA ALA A 22 26.10 -14.41 -18.67
C ALA A 22 25.17 -13.33 -19.27
N ALA A 23 24.14 -13.77 -20.00
CA ALA A 23 23.02 -12.88 -20.31
C ALA A 23 22.44 -12.35 -18.99
N PRO A 24 22.11 -11.06 -18.90
CA PRO A 24 21.38 -10.57 -17.74
C PRO A 24 20.07 -11.37 -17.66
N VAL A 25 19.91 -12.14 -16.58
CA VAL A 25 18.61 -12.69 -16.21
C VAL A 25 17.77 -11.48 -15.83
N SER A 26 17.01 -10.94 -16.79
CA SER A 26 15.90 -10.05 -16.49
C SER A 26 14.89 -10.91 -15.73
N ALA A 27 14.84 -10.73 -14.41
CA ALA A 27 13.87 -11.43 -13.58
C ALA A 27 12.48 -10.90 -13.96
N GLY A 28 11.75 -11.66 -14.77
CA GLY A 28 10.39 -11.31 -15.12
C GLY A 28 9.54 -11.23 -13.85
N THR A 29 8.59 -10.29 -13.83
CA THR A 29 7.68 -10.16 -12.69
C THR A 29 6.59 -11.22 -12.82
N ARG A 30 6.22 -11.89 -11.73
CA ARG A 30 5.17 -12.92 -11.78
C ARG A 30 3.82 -12.28 -12.07
N LEU A 31 2.97 -12.98 -12.81
CA LEU A 31 1.64 -12.49 -13.17
C LEU A 31 0.86 -12.03 -11.92
N LYS A 32 0.87 -12.81 -10.84
CA LYS A 32 0.18 -12.45 -9.58
C LYS A 32 0.65 -11.17 -8.88
N ASP A 33 1.83 -10.67 -9.22
CA ASP A 33 2.37 -9.45 -8.63
C ASP A 33 1.94 -8.19 -9.42
N ILE A 34 1.47 -8.37 -10.68
CA ILE A 34 1.08 -7.27 -11.59
C ILE A 34 -0.41 -7.21 -11.90
N VAL A 35 -1.18 -8.28 -11.66
CA VAL A 35 -2.64 -8.30 -11.84
C VAL A 35 -3.38 -8.70 -10.59
N ASP A 36 -4.60 -8.18 -10.45
CA ASP A 36 -5.61 -8.62 -9.50
C ASP A 36 -6.79 -9.23 -10.25
N VAL A 37 -7.50 -10.16 -9.60
CA VAL A 37 -8.69 -10.79 -10.19
C VAL A 37 -9.91 -9.90 -9.95
N GLU A 38 -10.58 -9.48 -11.03
CA GLU A 38 -11.79 -8.67 -10.92
C GLU A 38 -12.89 -9.45 -10.18
N GLY A 39 -13.52 -8.79 -9.20
CA GLY A 39 -14.50 -9.42 -8.30
C GLY A 39 -13.91 -9.99 -7.01
N VAL A 40 -12.58 -10.20 -6.95
CA VAL A 40 -11.87 -10.62 -5.73
C VAL A 40 -11.37 -9.39 -5.00
N ARG A 41 -12.20 -8.88 -4.09
CA ARG A 41 -11.87 -7.67 -3.31
C ARG A 41 -12.23 -7.83 -1.84
N GLU A 42 -11.49 -7.11 -1.00
CA GLU A 42 -11.91 -6.90 0.38
C GLU A 42 -13.17 -6.03 0.43
N ASN A 43 -14.05 -6.32 1.38
CA ASN A 43 -15.25 -5.53 1.60
C ASN A 43 -15.21 -4.94 3.01
N GLN A 44 -15.42 -3.63 3.10
CA GLN A 44 -15.45 -2.96 4.40
C GLN A 44 -16.75 -3.28 5.11
N LEU A 45 -16.64 -3.65 6.38
CA LEU A 45 -17.75 -3.83 7.29
C LEU A 45 -17.73 -2.73 8.34
N THR A 46 -18.91 -2.25 8.70
CA THR A 46 -19.10 -1.22 9.72
C THR A 46 -20.16 -1.67 10.71
N GLY A 47 -19.95 -1.42 11.99
CA GLY A 47 -20.87 -1.75 13.06
C GLY A 47 -20.94 -0.64 14.10
N TYR A 48 -22.13 -0.41 14.65
CA TYR A 48 -22.31 0.45 15.83
C TYR A 48 -22.28 -0.41 17.08
N GLY A 49 -21.29 -0.18 17.94
CA GLY A 49 -21.02 -1.00 19.11
C GLY A 49 -21.06 -0.23 20.41
N ILE A 50 -21.00 -0.99 21.50
CA ILE A 50 -20.87 -0.47 22.86
C ILE A 50 -19.65 -1.12 23.50
N VAL A 51 -18.75 -0.31 24.04
CA VAL A 51 -17.63 -0.76 24.86
C VAL A 51 -17.97 -0.54 26.32
N PHE A 52 -17.79 -1.56 27.17
CA PHE A 52 -18.04 -1.50 28.61
C PHE A 52 -16.77 -1.83 29.41
N GLY A 53 -16.79 -1.56 30.71
CA GLY A 53 -15.65 -1.83 31.59
C GLY A 53 -14.60 -0.71 31.61
N LEU A 54 -14.93 0.46 31.07
CA LEU A 54 -14.05 1.63 31.11
C LEU A 54 -13.95 2.18 32.54
N ASN A 55 -12.78 2.67 32.93
CA ASN A 55 -12.51 3.18 34.28
C ASN A 55 -12.84 4.68 34.40
N GLY A 56 -14.12 5.05 34.27
CA GLY A 56 -14.57 6.44 34.33
C GLY A 56 -14.23 7.29 33.10
N THR A 57 -13.70 6.69 32.04
CA THR A 57 -13.31 7.35 30.78
C THR A 57 -14.35 7.27 29.67
N GLY A 58 -15.51 6.67 29.93
CA GLY A 58 -16.62 6.55 28.99
C GLY A 58 -17.40 7.85 28.75
N ASP A 59 -18.48 7.72 27.98
CA ASP A 59 -19.29 8.84 27.50
C ASP A 59 -20.16 9.44 28.61
N SER A 60 -20.48 10.72 28.46
CA SER A 60 -21.52 11.39 29.23
C SER A 60 -22.88 11.20 28.55
N ILE A 61 -23.94 10.79 29.27
CA ILE A 61 -25.32 10.71 28.72
C ILE A 61 -25.71 12.00 27.98
N ARG A 62 -25.39 13.15 28.56
CA ARG A 62 -25.75 14.47 27.99
C ARG A 62 -25.14 14.72 26.61
N ASN A 63 -23.95 14.17 26.36
CA ASN A 63 -23.19 14.38 25.13
C ASN A 63 -23.37 13.23 24.13
N CYS A 64 -23.94 12.09 24.56
CA CYS A 64 -24.13 10.91 23.74
C CYS A 64 -25.55 10.31 23.88
N PRO A 65 -26.60 10.97 23.36
CA PRO A 65 -27.98 10.48 23.45
C PRO A 65 -28.17 9.08 22.84
N MET A 66 -27.39 8.77 21.79
CA MET A 66 -27.39 7.47 21.12
C MET A 66 -26.91 6.33 22.04
N LEU A 67 -25.96 6.57 22.95
CA LEU A 67 -25.55 5.58 23.95
C LEU A 67 -26.71 5.23 24.88
N GLN A 68 -27.49 6.23 25.31
CA GLN A 68 -28.64 6.01 26.20
C GLN A 68 -29.69 5.12 25.55
N GLN A 69 -30.04 5.39 24.29
CA GLN A 69 -30.99 4.58 23.54
C GLN A 69 -30.47 3.16 23.27
N GLY A 70 -29.20 3.02 22.90
CA GLY A 70 -28.57 1.73 22.64
C GLY A 70 -28.53 0.84 23.89
N LEU A 71 -28.13 1.42 25.02
CA LEU A 71 -28.10 0.72 26.30
C LEU A 71 -29.51 0.37 26.79
N ALA A 72 -30.48 1.29 26.67
CA ALA A 72 -31.87 1.02 27.03
C ALA A 72 -32.44 -0.15 26.22
N SER A 73 -32.28 -0.12 24.90
CA SER A 73 -32.74 -1.17 23.99
C SER A 73 -32.10 -2.52 24.31
N MET A 74 -30.83 -2.53 24.71
CA MET A 74 -30.13 -3.74 25.08
C MET A 74 -30.61 -4.33 26.40
N LEU A 75 -30.74 -3.50 27.44
CA LEU A 75 -31.26 -3.93 28.74
C LEU A 75 -32.70 -4.43 28.61
N GLU A 76 -33.53 -3.78 27.79
CA GLU A 76 -34.89 -4.23 27.48
C GLU A 76 -34.91 -5.61 26.78
N ARG A 77 -34.01 -5.85 25.81
CA ARG A 77 -33.85 -7.18 25.20
C ARG A 77 -33.45 -8.27 26.20
N LEU A 78 -32.78 -7.90 27.28
CA LEU A 78 -32.43 -8.79 28.39
C LEU A 78 -33.53 -8.89 29.46
N GLY A 79 -34.69 -8.26 29.25
CA GLY A 79 -35.81 -8.27 30.18
C GLY A 79 -35.65 -7.33 31.38
N ILE A 80 -34.67 -6.42 31.34
CA ILE A 80 -34.41 -5.44 32.41
C ILE A 80 -35.20 -4.16 32.14
N ASN A 81 -36.01 -3.74 33.10
CA ASN A 81 -36.78 -2.50 32.99
C ASN A 81 -35.90 -1.28 33.30
N THR A 82 -35.73 -0.41 32.31
CA THR A 82 -34.81 0.74 32.36
C THR A 82 -35.48 2.06 32.77
N ARG A 83 -36.80 2.06 33.04
CA ARG A 83 -37.62 3.27 33.27
C ARG A 83 -37.20 4.12 34.48
N THR A 84 -36.35 3.61 35.38
CA THR A 84 -35.96 4.30 36.63
C THR A 84 -34.47 4.25 36.97
N SER A 85 -33.63 3.76 36.06
CA SER A 85 -32.23 3.43 36.35
C SER A 85 -31.29 4.55 35.87
N ASN A 86 -30.70 5.31 36.79
CA ASN A 86 -29.67 6.30 36.46
C ASN A 86 -28.34 5.55 36.20
N VAL A 87 -28.13 5.11 34.96
CA VAL A 87 -26.92 4.34 34.59
C VAL A 87 -25.70 5.26 34.66
N ASN A 88 -24.67 4.86 35.40
CA ASN A 88 -23.37 5.52 35.33
C ASN A 88 -22.70 5.22 33.98
N THR A 89 -22.84 6.13 33.01
CA THR A 89 -22.30 5.94 31.66
C THR A 89 -20.81 6.19 31.54
N LYS A 90 -20.14 6.69 32.59
CA LYS A 90 -18.69 6.89 32.55
C LYS A 90 -17.89 5.60 32.47
N ASN A 91 -18.53 4.44 32.57
CA ASN A 91 -17.90 3.15 32.36
C ASN A 91 -18.25 2.50 31.01
N VAL A 92 -18.92 3.25 30.13
CA VAL A 92 -19.43 2.75 28.84
C VAL A 92 -19.18 3.79 27.75
N ALA A 93 -18.84 3.35 26.54
CA ALA A 93 -18.70 4.24 25.38
C ALA A 93 -19.45 3.69 24.16
N ALA A 94 -20.08 4.58 23.41
CA ALA A 94 -20.57 4.32 22.06
C ALA A 94 -19.40 4.37 21.08
N VAL A 95 -19.28 3.32 20.27
CA VAL A 95 -18.15 3.16 19.36
C VAL A 95 -18.59 2.81 17.95
N MET A 96 -17.80 3.29 16.99
CA MET A 96 -17.83 2.82 15.62
C MET A 96 -16.81 1.69 15.50
N VAL A 97 -17.24 0.61 14.87
CA VAL A 97 -16.46 -0.60 14.70
C VAL A 97 -16.27 -0.81 13.21
N THR A 98 -15.04 -0.97 12.75
CA THR A 98 -14.73 -1.21 11.33
C THR A 98 -13.86 -2.45 11.17
N ALA A 99 -14.08 -3.21 10.11
CA ALA A 99 -13.29 -4.38 9.75
C ALA A 99 -13.22 -4.56 8.24
N ASN A 100 -12.19 -5.23 7.76
CA ASN A 100 -12.08 -5.63 6.36
C ASN A 100 -12.40 -7.12 6.25
N LEU A 101 -13.47 -7.45 5.51
CA LEU A 101 -13.84 -8.81 5.19
C LEU A 101 -13.06 -9.28 3.96
N PRO A 102 -12.17 -10.28 4.08
CA PRO A 102 -11.44 -10.83 2.94
C PRO A 102 -12.40 -11.50 1.94
N PRO A 103 -12.08 -11.48 0.63
CA PRO A 103 -12.96 -11.99 -0.44
C PRO A 103 -13.33 -13.47 -0.32
N PHE A 104 -12.51 -14.28 0.34
CA PHE A 104 -12.75 -15.72 0.57
C PHE A 104 -12.75 -16.06 2.06
N GLY A 105 -13.19 -15.12 2.90
CA GLY A 105 -13.37 -15.38 4.33
C GLY A 105 -14.43 -16.45 4.55
N THR A 106 -14.04 -17.57 5.14
CA THR A 106 -14.94 -18.69 5.44
C THR A 106 -15.72 -18.45 6.72
N ASN A 107 -16.88 -19.09 6.85
CA ASN A 107 -17.66 -19.05 8.08
C ASN A 107 -16.83 -19.59 9.27
N GLY A 108 -16.86 -18.88 10.39
CA GLY A 108 -16.08 -19.18 11.59
C GLY A 108 -14.65 -18.63 11.59
N SER A 109 -14.14 -18.14 10.45
CA SER A 109 -12.85 -17.45 10.42
C SER A 109 -12.92 -16.14 11.19
N ARG A 110 -11.79 -15.76 11.79
CA ARG A 110 -11.67 -14.53 12.57
C ARG A 110 -10.95 -13.44 11.79
N ILE A 111 -11.40 -12.20 11.99
CA ILE A 111 -10.78 -11.00 11.42
C ILE A 111 -10.53 -9.96 12.50
N ASP A 112 -9.52 -9.15 12.28
CA ASP A 112 -9.19 -8.02 13.14
C ASP A 112 -10.21 -6.89 12.97
N VAL A 113 -10.46 -6.19 14.07
CA VAL A 113 -11.44 -5.12 14.13
C VAL A 113 -10.81 -3.88 14.73
N THR A 114 -11.13 -2.71 14.17
CA THR A 114 -10.77 -1.40 14.72
C THR A 114 -11.99 -0.79 15.39
N VAL A 115 -11.79 -0.19 16.55
CA VAL A 115 -12.84 0.40 17.39
C VAL A 115 -12.48 1.84 17.69
N SER A 116 -13.39 2.76 17.45
CA SER A 116 -13.17 4.19 17.68
C SER A 116 -14.37 4.81 18.40
N THR A 117 -14.11 5.69 19.37
CA THR A 117 -15.17 6.40 20.09
C THR A 117 -15.99 7.29 19.14
N MET A 118 -17.30 7.36 19.34
CA MET A 118 -18.18 8.25 18.56
C MET A 118 -18.52 9.56 19.26
N CYS A 119 -18.40 9.59 20.60
CA CYS A 119 -18.85 10.68 21.44
C CYS A 119 -17.68 11.29 22.25
N ASP A 120 -17.85 11.49 23.56
CA ASP A 120 -16.93 12.24 24.43
C ASP A 120 -16.10 11.35 25.38
N ALA A 121 -16.06 10.04 25.14
CA ALA A 121 -15.18 9.12 25.83
C ALA A 121 -13.71 9.53 25.67
N LYS A 122 -12.99 9.53 26.80
CA LYS A 122 -11.59 9.97 26.90
C LYS A 122 -10.60 8.86 26.55
N SER A 123 -10.98 7.61 26.77
CA SER A 123 -10.13 6.44 26.51
C SER A 123 -10.99 5.17 26.40
N LEU A 124 -10.60 4.28 25.49
CA LEU A 124 -11.14 2.92 25.36
C LEU A 124 -10.31 1.87 26.13
N GLU A 125 -9.27 2.30 26.84
CA GLU A 125 -8.37 1.41 27.57
C GLU A 125 -9.09 0.59 28.64
N GLY A 126 -8.77 -0.71 28.71
CA GLY A 126 -9.42 -1.66 29.61
C GLY A 126 -10.85 -2.03 29.24
N GLY A 127 -11.39 -1.44 28.16
CA GLY A 127 -12.74 -1.70 27.68
C GLY A 127 -12.87 -3.06 26.99
N THR A 128 -14.09 -3.58 26.99
CA THR A 128 -14.50 -4.75 26.21
C THR A 128 -15.62 -4.36 25.25
N LEU A 129 -15.43 -4.63 23.96
CA LEU A 129 -16.44 -4.47 22.93
C LEU A 129 -17.49 -5.57 23.10
N LEU A 130 -18.73 -5.14 23.24
CA LEU A 130 -19.88 -6.05 23.25
C LEU A 130 -20.20 -6.56 21.84
N ALA A 131 -20.80 -7.74 21.76
CA ALA A 131 -21.24 -8.36 20.50
C ALA A 131 -21.95 -7.35 19.58
N THR A 132 -21.26 -6.99 18.50
CA THR A 132 -21.64 -5.93 17.57
C THR A 132 -21.73 -6.53 16.16
N PRO A 133 -22.91 -6.51 15.51
CA PRO A 133 -23.05 -6.97 14.15
C PRO A 133 -22.31 -6.03 13.18
N MET A 134 -21.53 -6.61 12.28
CA MET A 134 -20.73 -5.92 11.29
C MET A 134 -21.43 -5.98 9.94
N ILE A 135 -21.83 -4.80 9.44
CA ILE A 135 -22.74 -4.63 8.31
C ILE A 135 -21.94 -4.21 7.06
N GLY A 136 -22.23 -4.84 5.93
CA GLY A 136 -21.68 -4.47 4.63
C GLY A 136 -22.46 -3.33 3.95
N ALA A 137 -22.00 -2.90 2.77
CA ALA A 137 -22.65 -1.84 1.99
C ALA A 137 -24.08 -2.18 1.53
N ASP A 138 -24.43 -3.47 1.49
CA ASP A 138 -25.75 -4.00 1.18
C ASP A 138 -26.70 -4.07 2.41
N SER A 139 -26.28 -3.49 3.53
CA SER A 139 -27.01 -3.51 4.81
C SER A 139 -27.20 -4.91 5.41
N GLN A 140 -26.42 -5.90 4.99
CA GLN A 140 -26.44 -7.25 5.56
C GLN A 140 -25.34 -7.43 6.60
N ALA A 141 -25.61 -8.19 7.65
CA ALA A 141 -24.61 -8.57 8.64
C ALA A 141 -23.75 -9.73 8.12
N TYR A 142 -22.43 -9.53 8.07
CA TYR A 142 -21.45 -10.52 7.60
C TYR A 142 -20.60 -11.13 8.70
N ALA A 143 -20.36 -10.37 9.76
CA ALA A 143 -19.55 -10.81 10.89
C ALA A 143 -20.11 -10.30 12.22
N LEU A 144 -19.69 -10.91 13.32
CA LEU A 144 -20.01 -10.50 14.68
C LEU A 144 -18.71 -10.14 15.42
N ALA A 145 -18.54 -8.86 15.78
CA ALA A 145 -17.38 -8.35 16.50
C ALA A 145 -17.59 -8.32 18.02
N GLN A 146 -16.62 -8.82 18.79
CA GLN A 146 -16.60 -8.77 20.25
C GLN A 146 -15.17 -8.96 20.79
N GLY A 147 -14.94 -8.52 22.03
CA GLY A 147 -13.70 -8.84 22.76
C GLY A 147 -13.03 -7.64 23.42
N SER A 148 -11.91 -7.89 24.10
CA SER A 148 -11.14 -6.85 24.80
C SER A 148 -10.52 -5.87 23.81
N VAL A 149 -10.68 -4.57 24.06
CA VAL A 149 -10.12 -3.51 23.23
C VAL A 149 -8.69 -3.22 23.67
N ALA A 150 -7.74 -3.46 22.77
CA ALA A 150 -6.35 -3.10 22.97
C ALA A 150 -6.12 -1.68 22.44
N VAL A 151 -5.68 -0.78 23.32
CA VAL A 151 -5.36 0.61 22.98
C VAL A 151 -3.84 0.76 23.03
N GLY A 152 -3.24 1.30 21.96
CA GLY A 152 -1.79 1.51 21.90
C GLY A 152 -1.31 2.79 22.61
N ALA A 153 -2.19 3.48 23.33
CA ALA A 153 -1.90 4.77 23.94
C ALA A 153 -1.31 4.62 25.35
N PHE A 154 -0.33 5.47 25.65
CA PHE A 154 0.26 5.58 26.98
C PHE A 154 0.16 7.04 27.43
N THR A 155 -0.56 7.26 28.52
CA THR A 155 -0.69 8.57 29.16
C THR A 155 0.07 8.56 30.48
N ALA A 156 1.12 9.36 30.58
CA ALA A 156 1.80 9.62 31.85
C ALA A 156 1.54 11.06 32.27
N ALA A 157 0.99 11.25 33.48
CA ALA A 157 0.83 12.56 34.09
C ALA A 157 1.81 12.71 35.26
N GLY A 158 2.62 13.76 35.22
CA GLY A 158 3.49 14.16 36.32
C GLY A 158 2.74 14.99 37.35
N ASN A 159 3.17 14.91 38.61
CA ASN A 159 2.58 15.63 39.74
C ASN A 159 2.70 17.17 39.61
N SER A 160 3.43 17.66 38.61
CA SER A 160 3.61 19.07 38.24
C SER A 160 2.61 19.57 37.19
N GLY A 161 1.63 18.76 36.80
CA GLY A 161 0.62 19.12 35.79
C GLY A 161 1.04 18.89 34.34
N THR A 162 2.23 18.34 34.10
CA THR A 162 2.68 17.92 32.76
C THR A 162 2.08 16.57 32.41
N SER A 163 1.37 16.48 31.28
CA SER A 163 0.88 15.20 30.74
C SER A 163 1.56 14.92 29.40
N LEU A 164 2.08 13.70 29.24
CA LEU A 164 2.61 13.20 27.98
C LEU A 164 1.69 12.08 27.52
N THR A 165 0.98 12.32 26.42
CA THR A 165 0.14 11.32 25.76
C THR A 165 0.83 10.91 24.46
N ARG A 166 1.24 9.64 24.36
CA ARG A 166 1.70 9.02 23.11
C ARG A 166 0.54 8.19 22.54
N ASN A 167 0.25 8.37 21.25
CA ASN A 167 -0.87 7.77 20.50
C ASN A 167 -2.25 8.27 20.93
N ILE A 168 -3.31 7.74 20.30
CA ILE A 168 -4.70 8.20 20.42
C ILE A 168 -5.48 7.21 21.30
N PRO A 169 -5.84 7.56 22.55
CA PRO A 169 -6.51 6.65 23.49
C PRO A 169 -7.97 6.32 23.12
N THR A 170 -8.55 7.10 22.20
CA THR A 170 -9.91 6.93 21.69
C THR A 170 -10.00 5.96 20.52
N ASN A 171 -8.88 5.39 20.07
CA ASN A 171 -8.82 4.38 19.03
C ASN A 171 -8.16 3.10 19.56
N GLY A 172 -8.79 1.96 19.33
CA GLY A 172 -8.33 0.66 19.78
C GLY A 172 -8.53 -0.41 18.72
N ARG A 173 -7.89 -1.55 18.92
CA ARG A 173 -8.00 -2.73 18.06
C ARG A 173 -8.45 -3.92 18.88
N VAL A 174 -9.31 -4.76 18.30
CA VAL A 174 -9.67 -6.07 18.83
C VAL A 174 -9.09 -7.11 17.86
N PRO A 175 -7.90 -7.65 18.14
CA PRO A 175 -7.28 -8.64 17.27
C PRO A 175 -8.11 -9.93 17.26
N ASN A 176 -8.38 -10.47 16.07
CA ASN A 176 -9.26 -11.61 15.84
C ASN A 176 -10.63 -11.45 16.54
N GLY A 177 -11.12 -10.21 16.65
CA GLY A 177 -12.32 -9.85 17.41
C GLY A 177 -13.63 -10.11 16.68
N ALA A 178 -13.62 -10.19 15.35
CA ALA A 178 -14.83 -10.49 14.58
C ALA A 178 -14.80 -11.92 14.06
N THR A 179 -15.91 -12.63 14.19
CA THR A 179 -16.13 -13.94 13.58
C THR A 179 -17.03 -13.78 12.37
N ILE A 180 -16.62 -14.32 11.22
CA ILE A 180 -17.40 -14.29 9.99
C ILE A 180 -18.57 -15.27 10.13
N GLU A 181 -19.80 -14.76 9.99
CA GLU A 181 -21.04 -15.54 10.07
C GLU A 181 -21.64 -15.82 8.69
N ARG A 182 -21.30 -14.98 7.70
CA ARG A 182 -21.79 -15.09 6.33
C ARG A 182 -20.64 -14.93 5.34
N GLU A 183 -20.52 -15.90 4.46
CA GLU A 183 -19.55 -15.89 3.37
C GLU A 183 -20.03 -15.02 2.20
N LEU A 184 -19.08 -14.40 1.51
CA LEU A 184 -19.34 -13.78 0.22
C LEU A 184 -19.41 -14.88 -0.83
N LYS A 185 -20.55 -15.03 -1.50
CA LYS A 185 -20.73 -16.03 -2.56
C LYS A 185 -20.05 -15.57 -3.84
N PHE A 186 -18.76 -15.85 -3.97
CA PHE A 186 -18.03 -15.71 -5.24
C PHE A 186 -17.36 -17.04 -5.59
N ASP A 187 -18.02 -17.82 -6.46
CA ASP A 187 -17.49 -19.08 -6.96
C ASP A 187 -16.65 -18.83 -8.20
N ILE A 188 -15.32 -18.76 -8.02
CA ILE A 188 -14.34 -18.64 -9.10
C ILE A 188 -14.34 -19.89 -9.96
N ALA A 189 -14.36 -21.07 -9.33
CA ALA A 189 -14.15 -22.35 -9.99
C ALA A 189 -15.19 -22.59 -11.10
N ALA A 190 -16.43 -22.17 -10.85
CA ALA A 190 -17.53 -22.27 -11.81
C ALA A 190 -17.52 -21.20 -12.93
N GLN A 191 -16.69 -20.16 -12.85
CA GLN A 191 -16.69 -19.11 -13.86
C GLN A 191 -16.11 -19.62 -15.20
N PRO A 192 -16.84 -19.48 -16.32
CA PRO A 192 -16.28 -19.80 -17.65
C PRO A 192 -15.31 -18.72 -18.15
N GLU A 193 -15.47 -17.49 -17.67
CA GLU A 193 -14.72 -16.31 -18.06
C GLU A 193 -14.44 -15.44 -16.83
N LEU A 194 -13.25 -14.84 -16.79
CA LEU A 194 -12.77 -14.01 -15.70
C LEU A 194 -12.05 -12.80 -16.28
N ARG A 195 -11.96 -11.70 -15.51
CA ARG A 195 -11.21 -10.52 -15.91
C ARG A 195 -10.07 -10.31 -14.93
N LEU A 196 -8.88 -10.08 -15.48
CA LEU A 196 -7.68 -9.73 -14.75
C LEU A 196 -7.46 -8.23 -14.91
N SER A 197 -7.40 -7.52 -13.79
CA SER A 197 -7.13 -6.09 -13.73
C SER A 197 -5.65 -5.86 -13.45
N LEU A 198 -4.96 -5.15 -14.34
CA LEU A 198 -3.57 -4.75 -14.16
C LEU A 198 -3.47 -3.66 -13.09
N ARG A 199 -2.51 -3.82 -12.18
CA ARG A 199 -2.21 -2.83 -11.13
C ARG A 199 -1.67 -1.52 -11.71
N ASN A 200 -0.91 -1.62 -12.79
CA ASN A 200 -0.36 -0.49 -13.54
C ASN A 200 -0.89 -0.56 -14.98
N PRO A 201 -1.91 0.24 -15.35
CA PRO A 201 -2.50 0.20 -16.68
C PRO A 201 -1.51 0.55 -17.79
N ASP A 202 -1.34 -0.35 -18.74
CA ASP A 202 -0.48 -0.20 -19.92
C ASP A 202 -0.84 -1.19 -21.04
N PHE A 203 -0.94 -0.70 -22.28
CA PHE A 203 -1.33 -1.52 -23.43
C PHE A 203 -0.29 -2.60 -23.77
N THR A 204 1.00 -2.26 -23.69
CA THR A 204 2.09 -3.18 -24.00
C THR A 204 2.10 -4.32 -22.99
N THR A 205 1.96 -3.99 -21.71
CA THR A 205 1.89 -4.95 -20.61
C THR A 205 0.67 -5.85 -20.73
N ALA A 206 -0.52 -5.30 -20.97
CA ALA A 206 -1.75 -6.09 -21.16
C ALA A 206 -1.62 -7.06 -22.35
N SER A 207 -1.06 -6.61 -23.47
CA SER A 207 -0.81 -7.44 -24.65
C SER A 207 0.22 -8.56 -24.38
N ARG A 208 1.32 -8.25 -23.67
CA ARG A 208 2.32 -9.25 -23.25
C ARG A 208 1.71 -10.31 -22.33
N ILE A 209 0.87 -9.91 -21.37
CA ILE A 209 0.16 -10.85 -20.48
C ILE A 209 -0.74 -11.79 -21.29
N ALA A 210 -1.57 -11.25 -22.19
CA ALA A 210 -2.45 -12.07 -23.02
C ALA A 210 -1.64 -13.04 -23.91
N GLY A 211 -0.54 -12.56 -24.50
CA GLY A 211 0.38 -13.37 -25.30
C GLY A 211 1.02 -14.51 -24.48
N ALA A 212 1.52 -14.22 -23.29
CA ALA A 212 2.14 -15.21 -22.40
C ALA A 212 1.14 -16.31 -21.97
N ILE A 213 -0.08 -15.92 -21.60
CA ILE A 213 -1.13 -16.87 -21.22
C ILE A 213 -1.54 -17.75 -22.41
N ASN A 214 -1.67 -17.17 -23.60
CA ASN A 214 -2.01 -17.92 -24.81
C ASN A 214 -0.90 -18.88 -25.23
N ALA A 215 0.37 -18.46 -25.11
CA ALA A 215 1.52 -19.31 -25.38
C ALA A 215 1.60 -20.50 -24.40
N PHE A 216 1.32 -20.26 -23.11
CA PHE A 216 1.25 -21.33 -22.11
C PHE A 216 0.08 -22.30 -22.35
N SER A 217 -1.10 -21.76 -22.67
CA SER A 217 -2.33 -22.55 -22.81
C SER A 217 -2.43 -23.29 -24.15
N GLY A 218 -1.64 -22.89 -25.16
CA GLY A 218 -1.71 -23.44 -26.53
C GLY A 218 -3.00 -23.08 -27.29
N VAL A 219 -3.87 -22.26 -26.70
CA VAL A 219 -5.15 -21.80 -27.26
C VAL A 219 -5.34 -20.32 -26.96
N ASN A 220 -6.29 -19.67 -27.63
CA ASN A 220 -6.64 -18.27 -27.37
C ASN A 220 -7.51 -18.15 -26.10
N ALA A 221 -6.87 -18.31 -24.95
CA ALA A 221 -7.46 -18.25 -23.62
C ALA A 221 -7.53 -16.83 -23.04
N ALA A 222 -6.67 -15.92 -23.48
CA ALA A 222 -6.57 -14.57 -22.95
C ALA A 222 -6.59 -13.50 -24.05
N VAL A 223 -7.31 -12.42 -23.81
CA VAL A 223 -7.42 -11.27 -24.73
C VAL A 223 -7.31 -9.98 -23.93
N ALA A 224 -6.36 -9.11 -24.29
CA ALA A 224 -6.30 -7.75 -23.77
C ALA A 224 -7.46 -6.94 -24.35
N LEU A 225 -8.36 -6.45 -23.50
CA LEU A 225 -9.50 -5.63 -23.92
C LEU A 225 -9.15 -4.15 -23.96
N ASP A 226 -8.41 -3.71 -22.94
CA ASP A 226 -8.06 -2.33 -22.68
C ASP A 226 -6.72 -2.32 -21.89
N PRO A 227 -6.09 -1.17 -21.60
CA PRO A 227 -4.76 -1.15 -20.98
C PRO A 227 -4.78 -1.62 -19.51
N ALA A 228 -5.95 -1.73 -18.88
CA ALA A 228 -6.10 -2.18 -17.51
C ALA A 228 -6.66 -3.61 -17.42
N THR A 229 -7.29 -4.15 -18.47
CA THR A 229 -8.06 -5.38 -18.38
C THR A 229 -7.61 -6.43 -19.40
N VAL A 230 -7.29 -7.63 -18.88
CA VAL A 230 -7.13 -8.84 -19.69
C VAL A 230 -8.26 -9.80 -19.36
N ARG A 231 -9.03 -10.17 -20.38
CA ARG A 231 -10.10 -11.15 -20.26
C ARG A 231 -9.54 -12.55 -20.44
N LEU A 232 -9.91 -13.44 -19.53
CA LEU A 232 -9.45 -14.81 -19.43
C LEU A 232 -10.63 -15.76 -19.60
N ARG A 233 -10.54 -16.68 -20.55
CA ARG A 233 -11.51 -17.75 -20.77
C ARG A 233 -10.86 -19.09 -20.46
N ARG A 234 -11.53 -19.89 -19.64
CA ARG A 234 -11.02 -21.21 -19.24
C ARG A 234 -10.91 -22.15 -20.46
N PRO A 235 -9.72 -22.70 -20.75
CA PRO A 235 -9.57 -23.76 -21.74
C PRO A 235 -10.25 -25.07 -21.29
N PRO A 236 -10.82 -25.87 -22.21
CA PRO A 236 -11.46 -27.15 -21.87
C PRO A 236 -10.53 -28.18 -21.22
N ALA A 237 -9.21 -28.00 -21.35
CA ALA A 237 -8.19 -28.88 -20.76
C ALA A 237 -8.13 -28.80 -19.22
N PHE A 238 -8.66 -27.73 -18.61
CA PHE A 238 -8.64 -27.52 -17.16
C PHE A 238 -10.01 -27.83 -16.53
N SER A 239 -9.98 -28.49 -15.37
CA SER A 239 -11.17 -28.89 -14.62
C SER A 239 -12.07 -27.72 -14.23
N ASP A 240 -11.47 -26.60 -13.84
CA ASP A 240 -12.10 -25.42 -13.25
C ASP A 240 -11.21 -24.19 -13.42
N MET A 241 -11.77 -22.99 -13.21
CA MET A 241 -11.02 -21.75 -13.39
C MET A 241 -9.89 -21.60 -12.36
N SER A 242 -10.08 -22.10 -11.14
CA SER A 242 -9.07 -22.03 -10.08
C SER A 242 -7.81 -22.81 -10.44
N ALA A 243 -7.94 -24.02 -11.00
CA ALA A 243 -6.80 -24.78 -11.51
C ALA A 243 -6.08 -24.06 -12.65
N PHE A 244 -6.82 -23.37 -13.52
CA PHE A 244 -6.20 -22.60 -14.59
C PHE A 244 -5.41 -21.40 -14.06
N ILE A 245 -5.99 -20.62 -13.14
CA ILE A 245 -5.31 -19.49 -12.48
C ILE A 245 -4.03 -19.95 -11.77
N ALA A 246 -4.09 -21.06 -11.03
CA ALA A 246 -2.95 -21.60 -10.30
C ALA A 246 -1.77 -21.98 -11.20
N GLN A 247 -2.03 -22.32 -12.48
CA GLN A 247 -0.99 -22.66 -13.45
C GLN A 247 -0.40 -21.42 -14.11
N ILE A 248 -1.19 -20.35 -14.31
CA ILE A 248 -0.73 -19.13 -14.96
C ILE A 248 -0.18 -18.07 -13.99
N GLU A 249 -0.49 -18.15 -12.69
CA GLU A 249 -0.07 -17.13 -11.71
C GLU A 249 1.45 -16.97 -11.59
N GLY A 250 2.19 -18.04 -11.90
CA GLY A 250 3.64 -18.09 -11.87
C GLY A 250 4.32 -17.69 -13.18
N LEU A 251 3.55 -17.37 -14.23
CA LEU A 251 4.12 -16.89 -15.49
C LEU A 251 4.89 -15.59 -15.23
N GLU A 252 6.09 -15.51 -15.79
CA GLU A 252 6.93 -14.32 -15.73
C GLU A 252 6.63 -13.41 -16.92
N ILE A 253 6.30 -12.16 -16.64
CA ILE A 253 6.03 -11.12 -17.63
C ILE A 253 6.96 -9.95 -17.33
N GLU A 254 7.51 -9.34 -18.38
CA GLU A 254 8.25 -8.09 -18.28
C GLU A 254 7.29 -6.91 -18.48
N PRO A 255 6.83 -6.26 -17.38
CA PRO A 255 5.91 -5.13 -17.49
C PRO A 255 6.61 -3.91 -18.06
N GLU A 256 5.87 -3.10 -18.80
CA GLU A 256 6.36 -1.81 -19.25
C GLU A 256 6.31 -0.81 -18.08
N GLN A 257 7.48 -0.34 -17.62
CA GLN A 257 7.56 0.65 -16.55
C GLN A 257 7.64 2.07 -17.12
N ARG A 258 6.64 2.90 -16.81
CA ARG A 258 6.70 4.34 -17.11
C ARG A 258 7.81 4.99 -16.27
N ALA A 259 8.59 5.86 -16.90
CA ALA A 259 9.55 6.69 -16.21
C ALA A 259 8.83 7.56 -15.16
N ARG A 260 9.19 7.42 -13.87
CA ARG A 260 8.65 8.24 -12.78
C ARG A 260 9.75 8.67 -11.82
N VAL A 261 9.63 9.89 -11.31
CA VAL A 261 10.50 10.44 -10.25
C VAL A 261 9.63 10.65 -9.02
N VAL A 262 10.01 10.06 -7.90
CA VAL A 262 9.32 10.22 -6.61
C VAL A 262 10.23 11.00 -5.68
N ILE A 263 9.71 12.09 -5.12
CA ILE A 263 10.44 12.95 -4.18
C ILE A 263 9.76 12.83 -2.83
N ASN A 264 10.52 12.45 -1.80
CA ASN A 264 10.04 12.50 -0.43
C ASN A 264 10.36 13.89 0.14
N GLU A 265 9.34 14.73 0.30
CA GLU A 265 9.50 16.11 0.78
C GLU A 265 10.04 16.19 2.23
N THR A 266 9.79 15.17 3.06
CA THR A 266 10.22 15.15 4.46
C THR A 266 11.68 14.70 4.61
N THR A 267 12.13 13.74 3.80
CA THR A 267 13.49 13.19 3.88
C THR A 267 14.46 13.72 2.82
N GLY A 268 13.95 14.43 1.81
CA GLY A 268 14.72 14.88 0.65
C GLY A 268 15.17 13.76 -0.29
N VAL A 269 14.70 12.53 -0.09
CA VAL A 269 15.10 11.37 -0.92
C VAL A 269 14.38 11.43 -2.27
N ILE A 270 15.16 11.43 -3.35
CA ILE A 270 14.68 11.38 -4.73
C ILE A 270 14.94 9.97 -5.28
N VAL A 271 13.88 9.28 -5.69
CA VAL A 271 13.97 7.98 -6.38
C VAL A 271 13.62 8.19 -7.84
N MET A 272 14.57 7.88 -8.73
CA MET A 272 14.41 7.98 -10.18
C MET A 272 14.26 6.58 -10.79
N GLY A 273 13.19 6.39 -11.57
CA GLY A 273 13.02 5.17 -12.37
C GLY A 273 14.01 5.07 -13.52
N GLU A 274 14.24 3.85 -14.00
CA GLU A 274 15.26 3.49 -15.01
C GLU A 274 15.16 4.31 -16.31
N ASN A 275 13.95 4.68 -16.73
CA ASN A 275 13.70 5.36 -18.00
C ASN A 275 13.59 6.90 -17.89
N VAL A 276 13.98 7.51 -16.77
CA VAL A 276 13.91 8.97 -16.58
C VAL A 276 15.11 9.67 -17.24
N ARG A 277 14.84 10.59 -18.17
CA ARG A 277 15.84 11.55 -18.69
C ARG A 277 15.53 12.93 -18.13
N VAL A 278 16.42 13.49 -17.31
CA VAL A 278 16.27 14.83 -16.74
C VAL A 278 17.12 15.81 -17.55
N SER A 279 16.49 16.87 -18.08
CA SER A 279 17.22 18.04 -18.60
C SER A 279 17.41 19.07 -17.49
N THR A 280 18.46 19.89 -17.59
CA THR A 280 18.82 20.91 -16.60
C THR A 280 17.64 21.84 -16.29
N VAL A 281 17.06 21.75 -15.09
CA VAL A 281 16.04 22.66 -14.59
C VAL A 281 16.42 23.08 -13.18
N ALA A 282 16.46 24.39 -12.94
CA ALA A 282 16.67 24.95 -11.60
C ALA A 282 15.36 24.85 -10.80
N ILE A 283 15.37 24.10 -9.69
CA ILE A 283 14.25 24.02 -8.75
C ILE A 283 14.70 24.67 -7.45
N ALA A 284 14.05 25.77 -7.07
CA ALA A 284 14.23 26.41 -5.78
C ALA A 284 13.36 25.68 -4.75
N GLN A 285 13.99 24.89 -3.87
CA GLN A 285 13.35 24.39 -2.65
C GLN A 285 13.82 25.26 -1.48
N GLY A 286 12.90 25.57 -0.57
CA GLY A 286 13.14 26.46 0.58
C GLY A 286 14.48 26.19 1.26
N ASN A 287 15.12 27.29 1.66
CA ASN A 287 16.47 27.44 2.23
C ASN A 287 17.70 27.27 1.30
N LEU A 288 17.52 27.14 -0.03
CA LEU A 288 18.62 27.30 -1.00
C LEU A 288 18.60 28.70 -1.65
N THR A 289 19.39 29.64 -1.13
CA THR A 289 19.56 30.97 -1.75
C THR A 289 20.75 30.92 -2.72
N ILE A 290 20.48 30.87 -4.03
CA ILE A 290 21.52 31.05 -5.06
C ILE A 290 21.62 32.55 -5.36
N GLN A 291 22.71 33.18 -4.91
CA GLN A 291 22.99 34.59 -5.20
C GLN A 291 23.85 34.68 -6.46
N VAL A 292 23.26 35.16 -7.56
CA VAL A 292 23.99 35.44 -8.80
C VAL A 292 24.51 36.88 -8.71
N GLN A 293 25.83 37.04 -8.65
CA GLN A 293 26.46 38.36 -8.72
C GLN A 293 27.10 38.53 -10.10
N GLU A 294 26.56 39.47 -10.87
CA GLU A 294 27.08 39.82 -12.18
C GLU A 294 28.20 40.86 -12.03
N THR A 295 29.40 40.51 -12.48
CA THR A 295 30.48 41.47 -12.71
C THR A 295 30.66 41.62 -14.21
N PRO A 296 30.15 42.70 -14.83
CA PRO A 296 30.30 42.88 -16.27
C PRO A 296 31.78 43.09 -16.62
N GLY A 297 32.35 42.14 -17.37
CA GLY A 297 33.67 42.25 -17.97
C GLY A 297 33.58 42.88 -19.36
N VAL A 298 34.42 43.88 -19.63
CA VAL A 298 34.50 44.52 -20.95
C VAL A 298 35.71 43.93 -21.69
N ALA A 299 35.46 43.22 -22.79
CA ALA A 299 36.51 42.74 -23.67
C ALA A 299 36.73 43.78 -24.79
N MET A 300 37.89 44.44 -24.79
CA MET A 300 38.31 45.28 -25.91
C MET A 300 39.09 44.45 -26.93
N PRO A 301 38.71 44.47 -28.22
CA PRO A 301 39.49 43.84 -29.27
C PRO A 301 40.91 44.42 -29.36
N ASN A 302 41.83 43.59 -29.81
CA ASN A 302 43.22 43.90 -30.14
C ASN A 302 43.39 45.20 -30.97
N SER A 303 44.47 45.94 -30.64
CA SER A 303 44.77 47.34 -31.01
C SER A 303 44.96 47.67 -32.49
N PHE A 304 44.58 46.78 -33.41
CA PHE A 304 44.69 46.98 -34.86
C PHE A 304 43.33 46.93 -35.58
N THR A 305 42.22 46.97 -34.85
CA THR A 305 40.87 47.06 -35.43
C THR A 305 40.01 48.12 -34.72
N ASN A 306 39.31 48.97 -35.47
CA ASN A 306 38.36 49.98 -34.97
C ASN A 306 36.98 49.36 -34.66
N ALA A 307 36.94 48.25 -33.92
CA ALA A 307 35.68 47.60 -33.53
C ALA A 307 35.23 48.07 -32.12
N PRO A 308 33.95 48.42 -31.90
CA PRO A 308 33.45 48.77 -30.58
C PRO A 308 33.52 47.56 -29.61
N PRO A 309 33.71 47.78 -28.29
CA PRO A 309 33.79 46.69 -27.32
C PRO A 309 32.52 45.84 -27.31
N VAL A 310 32.68 44.51 -27.27
CA VAL A 310 31.55 43.57 -27.16
C VAL A 310 31.48 43.10 -25.71
N VAL A 311 30.30 43.27 -25.10
CA VAL A 311 30.01 42.74 -23.76
C VAL A 311 29.78 41.23 -23.90
N VAL A 312 30.65 40.44 -23.28
CA VAL A 312 30.52 38.97 -23.27
C VAL A 312 30.16 38.54 -21.85
N PRO A 313 29.03 37.88 -21.62
CA PRO A 313 28.70 37.36 -20.30
C PRO A 313 29.60 36.16 -19.97
N GLN A 314 30.36 36.26 -18.87
CA GLN A 314 31.07 35.13 -18.27
C GLN A 314 30.40 34.81 -16.92
N SER A 315 29.89 33.58 -16.79
CA SER A 315 29.29 33.08 -15.56
C SER A 315 30.22 32.07 -14.90
N ASN A 316 30.62 32.33 -13.66
CA ASN A 316 31.24 31.32 -12.80
C ASN A 316 30.19 30.89 -11.77
N ILE A 317 29.86 29.60 -11.78
CA ILE A 317 28.88 28.99 -10.87
C ILE A 317 29.65 28.23 -9.80
N THR A 318 29.57 28.70 -8.56
CA THR A 318 30.09 27.96 -7.40
C THR A 318 28.91 27.34 -6.66
N VAL A 319 28.84 26.01 -6.67
CA VAL A 319 27.84 25.25 -5.92
C VAL A 319 28.45 24.88 -4.57
N ALA A 320 27.84 25.34 -3.48
CA ALA A 320 28.13 24.79 -2.15
C ALA A 320 27.06 23.74 -1.86
N GLU A 321 27.46 22.47 -1.88
CA GLU A 321 26.59 21.31 -1.71
C GLU A 321 26.77 20.78 -0.28
N ASP A 322 25.70 20.77 0.51
CA ASP A 322 25.62 19.87 1.66
C ASP A 322 25.02 18.57 1.12
N MET A 323 25.87 17.58 0.86
CA MET A 323 25.51 16.37 0.12
C MET A 323 24.29 15.65 0.71
N ALA A 324 23.13 15.80 0.06
CA ALA A 324 22.08 14.81 0.15
C ALA A 324 22.62 13.53 -0.49
N LYS A 325 22.81 12.47 0.30
CA LYS A 325 23.34 11.19 -0.16
C LYS A 325 22.42 10.60 -1.22
N LEU A 326 22.83 10.69 -2.48
CA LEU A 326 22.27 9.93 -3.58
C LEU A 326 22.58 8.44 -3.33
N ALA A 327 21.55 7.65 -3.02
CA ALA A 327 21.66 6.20 -2.94
C ALA A 327 20.99 5.60 -4.17
N VAL A 328 21.78 4.96 -5.03
CA VAL A 328 21.26 4.10 -6.11
C VAL A 328 20.83 2.80 -5.46
N VAL A 329 19.52 2.57 -5.36
CA VAL A 329 18.98 1.27 -4.95
C VAL A 329 18.89 0.41 -6.19
N GLY A 330 19.86 -0.49 -6.37
CA GLY A 330 19.78 -1.53 -7.38
C GLY A 330 18.64 -2.48 -7.05
N GLY A 331 17.74 -2.70 -8.01
CA GLY A 331 16.63 -3.64 -7.89
C GLY A 331 17.14 -5.08 -7.83
N ASN A 332 17.53 -5.53 -6.65
CA ASN A 332 17.47 -6.93 -6.26
C ASN A 332 16.82 -6.95 -4.88
N GLY A 333 15.76 -7.76 -4.77
CA GLY A 333 14.82 -7.78 -3.65
C GLY A 333 15.46 -7.62 -2.28
N VAL A 334 14.85 -6.76 -1.48
CA VAL A 334 14.98 -6.82 -0.02
C VAL A 334 14.31 -8.13 0.42
N PRO A 335 14.89 -8.91 1.35
CA PRO A 335 14.19 -10.03 1.97
C PRO A 335 12.89 -9.59 2.66
#